data_AF-A0A7J7EKW7-F1
#
_entry.id   AF-A0A7J7EKW7-F1
#
_cell.length_a   1.000
_cell.length_b   1.000
_cell.length_c   1.000
_cell.angle_alpha   90.00
_cell.angle_beta   90.00
_cell.angle_gamma   90.00
#
_symmetry.space_group_name_H-M   'P 1'
#
loop_
_entity.id
_entity.type
_entity.pdbx_description
1 polymer ?
#
loop_
_entity_poly.entity_id
_entity_poly.type
_entity_poly.pdbx_seq_one_letter_code
_entity_poly.pdbx_strand_id
1 'polypeptide(L)'
;MVTVPASSWPSKTYTCNVAHQASSTKVDTKVGQAKEPQVYVLPPSHVELSRNKVSVTCLVKDFYPPDINIEWQSNGRPELPEKYSTTPPQLDGDGSYFMYSKLSVEKNRWNQGVRFACEVMHEALHNHYTQISITKSPGK
;
A
#
# COMPACT_ATOMS: atom_id res chain seq x y z
N MET A 1 -9.84 -23.66 12.71
CA MET A 1 -9.12 -23.19 11.50
C MET A 1 -9.64 -23.96 10.30
N VAL A 2 -9.88 -23.29 9.16
CA VAL A 2 -10.29 -23.95 7.91
C VAL A 2 -9.10 -23.94 6.97
N THR A 3 -8.76 -25.09 6.40
CA THR A 3 -7.67 -25.23 5.44
C THR A 3 -8.25 -25.35 4.04
N VAL A 4 -7.85 -24.46 3.14
CA VAL A 4 -8.27 -24.48 1.73
C VAL A 4 -7.08 -24.85 0.84
N PRO A 5 -7.30 -25.64 -0.24
CA PRO A 5 -6.24 -25.92 -1.20
C PRO A 5 -5.77 -24.63 -1.89
N ALA A 6 -4.45 -24.44 -2.00
CA ALA A 6 -3.86 -23.29 -2.68
C ALA A 6 -4.32 -23.16 -4.14
N SER A 7 -4.58 -24.27 -4.82
CA SER A 7 -5.10 -24.30 -6.19
C SER A 7 -6.49 -23.69 -6.37
N SER A 8 -7.30 -23.65 -5.30
CA SER A 8 -8.66 -23.09 -5.34
C SER A 8 -8.76 -21.63 -4.89
N TRP A 9 -7.73 -21.10 -4.24
CA TRP A 9 -7.68 -19.70 -3.76
C TRP A 9 -7.85 -18.65 -4.86
N PRO A 10 -7.26 -18.80 -6.08
CA PRO A 10 -7.38 -17.78 -7.12
C PRO A 10 -8.77 -17.68 -7.75
N SER A 11 -9.67 -18.63 -7.50
CA SER A 11 -10.91 -18.80 -8.28
C SER A 11 -12.19 -18.97 -7.46
N LYS A 12 -12.08 -19.14 -6.13
CA LYS A 12 -13.23 -19.36 -5.26
C LYS A 12 -13.28 -18.31 -4.15
N THR A 13 -14.47 -17.75 -3.95
CA THR A 13 -14.79 -16.94 -2.78
C THR A 13 -15.21 -17.87 -1.65
N TYR A 14 -14.63 -17.69 -0.47
CA TYR A 14 -15.02 -18.41 0.74
C TYR A 14 -15.77 -17.46 1.67
N THR A 15 -16.74 -17.96 2.43
CA THR A 15 -17.47 -17.13 3.40
C THR A 15 -17.33 -17.74 4.79
N CYS A 16 -16.83 -16.96 5.73
CA CYS A 16 -16.85 -17.28 7.15
C CYS A 16 -18.16 -16.77 7.75
N ASN A 17 -19.02 -17.68 8.18
CA ASN A 17 -20.30 -17.32 8.82
C ASN A 17 -20.14 -17.56 10.33
N VAL A 18 -20.28 -16.49 11.12
CA VAL A 18 -20.18 -16.53 12.59
C VAL A 18 -21.52 -16.13 13.18
N ALA A 19 -22.11 -17.01 13.98
CA ALA A 19 -23.37 -16.77 14.68
C ALA A 19 -23.17 -16.85 16.19
N HIS A 20 -23.54 -15.78 16.90
CA HIS A 20 -23.53 -15.73 18.35
C HIS A 20 -24.96 -15.59 18.86
N GLN A 21 -25.53 -16.69 19.37
CA GLN A 21 -26.95 -16.77 19.74
C GLN A 21 -27.31 -15.82 20.89
N ALA A 22 -26.44 -15.69 21.90
CA ALA A 22 -26.73 -14.88 23.08
C ALA A 22 -26.87 -13.37 22.79
N SER A 23 -26.25 -12.87 21.73
CA SER A 23 -26.38 -11.47 21.28
C SER A 23 -27.19 -11.31 20.00
N SER A 24 -27.79 -12.40 19.49
CA SER A 24 -28.49 -12.42 18.19
C SER A 24 -27.65 -11.86 17.03
N THR A 25 -26.32 -11.95 17.13
CA THR A 25 -25.41 -11.38 16.13
C THR A 25 -25.03 -12.44 15.11
N LYS A 26 -25.11 -12.08 13.82
CA LYS A 26 -24.61 -12.88 12.71
C LYS A 26 -23.65 -12.03 11.89
N VAL A 27 -22.47 -12.57 11.62
CA VAL A 27 -21.43 -11.91 10.82
C VAL A 27 -21.01 -12.88 9.71
N ASP A 28 -21.22 -12.46 8.47
CA ASP A 28 -20.79 -13.19 7.28
C ASP A 28 -19.63 -12.43 6.64
N THR A 29 -18.42 -12.96 6.74
CA THR A 29 -17.21 -12.36 6.17
C THR A 29 -16.80 -13.13 4.92
N LYS A 30 -16.85 -12.48 3.76
CA LYS A 30 -16.29 -13.04 2.53
C LYS A 30 -14.78 -12.91 2.56
N VAL A 31 -14.12 -14.04 2.41
CA VAL A 31 -12.71 -14.18 2.08
C VAL A 31 -12.65 -14.20 0.56
N GLY A 32 -12.40 -13.03 0.00
CA GLY A 32 -12.42 -12.75 -1.43
C GLY A 32 -11.17 -13.28 -2.15
N GLN A 33 -11.26 -13.33 -3.48
CA GLN A 33 -10.10 -13.49 -4.32
C GLN A 33 -9.11 -12.35 -4.06
N ALA A 34 -7.83 -12.69 -3.88
CA ALA A 34 -6.79 -11.70 -3.71
C ALA A 34 -6.75 -10.76 -4.94
N LYS A 35 -6.75 -9.45 -4.71
CA LYS A 35 -6.77 -8.40 -5.73
C LYS A 35 -5.44 -7.67 -5.69
N GLU A 36 -4.77 -7.63 -6.83
CA GLU A 36 -3.45 -7.02 -6.99
C GLU A 36 -3.50 -5.50 -6.73
N PRO A 37 -2.62 -4.95 -5.87
CA PRO A 37 -2.58 -3.52 -5.59
C PRO A 37 -2.14 -2.68 -6.79
N GLN A 38 -2.82 -1.57 -7.01
CA GLN A 38 -2.33 -0.49 -7.86
C GLN A 38 -1.50 0.48 -7.03
N VAL A 39 -0.26 0.72 -7.46
CA VAL A 39 0.72 1.54 -6.72
C VAL A 39 1.05 2.80 -7.52
N TYR A 40 0.88 3.95 -6.87
CA TYR A 40 1.18 5.26 -7.44
C TYR A 40 2.12 6.04 -6.51
N VAL A 41 3.17 6.62 -7.06
CA VAL A 41 4.08 7.49 -6.30
C VAL A 41 3.92 8.92 -6.78
N LEU A 42 3.54 9.80 -5.86
CA LEU A 42 3.18 11.19 -6.10
C LEU A 42 4.32 12.12 -5.65
N PRO A 43 4.65 13.16 -6.44
CA PRO A 43 5.67 14.13 -6.06
C PRO A 43 5.20 15.01 -4.89
N PRO A 44 6.11 15.75 -4.26
CA PRO A 44 5.74 16.80 -3.31
C PRO A 44 4.75 17.80 -3.91
N SER A 45 3.80 18.26 -3.12
CA SER A 45 2.88 19.32 -3.53
C SER A 45 3.64 20.63 -3.75
N HIS A 46 3.14 21.48 -4.67
CA HIS A 46 3.75 22.78 -4.94
C HIS A 46 3.88 23.66 -3.69
N VAL A 47 2.94 23.53 -2.74
CA VAL A 47 2.96 24.26 -1.47
C VAL A 47 4.14 23.82 -0.59
N GLU A 48 4.44 22.52 -0.54
CA GLU A 48 5.57 21.99 0.24
C GLU A 48 6.92 22.41 -0.35
N LEU A 49 7.00 22.77 -1.64
CA LEU A 49 8.25 23.24 -2.25
C LEU A 49 8.77 24.56 -1.63
N SER A 50 7.96 25.27 -0.84
CA SER A 50 8.42 26.44 -0.06
C SER A 50 9.19 26.06 1.22
N ARG A 51 9.12 24.80 1.67
CA ARG A 51 9.67 24.32 2.94
C ARG A 51 11.07 23.69 2.76
N ASN A 52 11.76 23.44 3.88
CA ASN A 52 13.07 22.75 3.88
C ASN A 52 12.94 21.24 3.70
N LYS A 53 11.83 20.66 4.17
CA LYS A 53 11.47 19.25 3.95
C LYS A 53 10.25 19.15 3.07
N VAL A 54 10.26 18.16 2.20
CA VAL A 54 9.18 17.83 1.27
C VAL A 54 8.78 16.38 1.47
N SER A 55 7.64 16.00 0.92
CA SER A 55 7.11 14.65 1.11
C SER A 55 6.83 13.96 -0.21
N VAL A 56 7.27 12.72 -0.33
CA VAL A 56 6.89 11.83 -1.42
C VAL A 56 5.80 10.90 -0.89
N THR A 57 4.71 10.73 -1.63
CA THR A 57 3.56 9.95 -1.17
C THR A 57 3.38 8.72 -2.06
N CYS A 58 3.23 7.55 -1.45
CA CYS A 58 2.82 6.32 -2.11
C CYS A 58 1.35 6.08 -1.81
N LEU A 59 0.52 6.08 -2.85
CA LEU A 59 -0.87 5.64 -2.80
C LEU A 59 -0.93 4.20 -3.28
N VAL A 60 -1.45 3.31 -2.44
CA VAL A 60 -1.74 1.93 -2.80
C VAL A 60 -3.24 1.74 -2.72
N LYS A 61 -3.90 1.31 -3.80
CA LYS A 61 -5.36 1.16 -3.88
C LYS A 61 -5.77 -0.08 -4.65
N ASP A 62 -7.06 -0.38 -4.59
CA ASP A 62 -7.70 -1.49 -5.30
C ASP A 62 -7.17 -2.87 -4.88
N PHE A 63 -6.74 -3.05 -3.62
CA PHE A 63 -6.14 -4.31 -3.15
C PHE A 63 -7.01 -5.07 -2.15
N TYR A 64 -6.81 -6.38 -2.08
CA TYR A 64 -7.42 -7.26 -1.08
C TYR A 64 -6.57 -8.52 -0.96
N PRO A 65 -6.33 -9.09 0.23
CA PRO A 65 -6.78 -8.70 1.58
C PRO A 65 -6.05 -7.44 2.10
N PRO A 66 -6.42 -6.92 3.29
CA PRO A 66 -5.78 -5.73 3.85
C PRO A 66 -4.34 -5.96 4.37
N ASP A 67 -3.89 -7.21 4.48
CA ASP A 67 -2.51 -7.52 4.90
C ASP A 67 -1.53 -7.13 3.79
N ILE A 68 -0.69 -6.13 4.08
CA ILE A 68 0.21 -5.50 3.12
C ILE A 68 1.35 -4.81 3.88
N ASN A 69 2.56 -4.85 3.33
CA ASN A 69 3.70 -4.11 3.89
C ASN A 69 4.24 -3.10 2.88
N ILE A 70 4.63 -1.93 3.38
CA ILE A 70 5.20 -0.84 2.57
C ILE A 70 6.52 -0.38 3.17
N GLU A 71 7.55 -0.37 2.34
CA GLU A 71 8.88 0.14 2.67
C GLU A 71 9.31 1.20 1.65
N TRP A 72 10.32 1.99 2.00
CA TRP A 72 10.86 3.03 1.14
C TRP A 72 12.34 2.83 0.89
N GLN A 73 12.77 3.13 -0.33
CA GLN A 73 14.18 3.22 -0.69
C GLN A 73 14.53 4.58 -1.29
N SER A 74 15.78 4.97 -1.12
CA SER A 74 16.42 6.09 -1.80
C SER A 74 17.68 5.63 -2.52
N ASN A 75 17.71 5.76 -3.84
CA ASN A 75 18.81 5.27 -4.70
C ASN A 75 19.19 3.80 -4.41
N GLY A 76 18.18 2.94 -4.23
CA GLY A 76 18.37 1.51 -3.94
C GLY A 76 18.81 1.18 -2.52
N ARG A 77 18.80 2.15 -1.59
CA ARG A 77 19.09 1.93 -0.17
C ARG A 77 17.82 2.09 0.67
N PRO A 78 17.52 1.17 1.60
CA PRO A 78 16.39 1.32 2.50
C PRO A 78 16.43 2.63 3.29
N GLU A 79 15.28 3.29 3.39
CA GLU A 79 15.06 4.41 4.30
C GLU A 79 14.62 3.90 5.68
N LEU A 80 14.92 4.67 6.71
CA LEU A 80 14.59 4.31 8.07
C LEU A 80 13.06 4.43 8.32
N PRO A 81 12.43 3.49 9.06
CA PRO A 81 10.99 3.53 9.36
C PRO A 81 10.51 4.84 9.98
N GLU A 82 11.35 5.55 10.74
CA GLU A 82 10.99 6.82 11.39
C GLU A 82 10.83 7.98 10.40
N LYS A 83 11.27 7.81 9.14
CA LYS A 83 11.18 8.85 8.10
C LYS A 83 9.88 8.80 7.31
N TYR A 84 9.13 7.71 7.40
CA TYR A 84 7.85 7.58 6.73
C TYR A 84 6.73 7.21 7.69
N SER A 85 5.53 7.66 7.33
CA SER A 85 4.32 7.36 8.08
C SER A 85 3.33 6.70 7.14
N THR A 86 2.87 5.51 7.52
CA THR A 86 1.96 4.68 6.74
C THR A 86 0.61 4.59 7.45
N THR A 87 -0.47 4.89 6.74
CA THR A 87 -1.84 4.80 7.28
C THR A 87 -2.27 3.34 7.35
N PRO A 88 -3.20 2.97 8.25
CA PRO A 88 -3.84 1.66 8.16
C PRO A 88 -4.63 1.52 6.83
N PRO A 89 -4.81 0.29 6.31
CA PRO A 89 -5.70 0.02 5.19
C PRO A 89 -7.13 0.47 5.49
N GLN A 90 -7.72 1.21 4.57
CA GLN A 90 -9.10 1.69 4.63
C GLN A 90 -9.94 0.97 3.59
N LEU A 91 -11.14 0.54 3.97
CA LEU A 91 -12.08 -0.15 3.07
C LEU A 91 -12.72 0.88 2.12
N ASP A 92 -12.69 0.58 0.82
CA ASP A 92 -13.34 1.35 -0.23
C ASP A 92 -14.74 0.80 -0.55
N GLY A 93 -15.55 1.57 -1.27
CA GLY A 93 -16.93 1.23 -1.61
C GLY A 93 -17.08 -0.01 -2.50
N ASP A 94 -16.02 -0.41 -3.21
CA ASP A 94 -15.98 -1.63 -4.04
C ASP A 94 -15.59 -2.90 -3.25
N GLY A 95 -15.35 -2.77 -1.94
CA GLY A 95 -14.92 -3.86 -1.07
C GLY A 95 -13.41 -4.16 -1.10
N SER A 96 -12.63 -3.38 -1.86
CA SER A 96 -11.17 -3.41 -1.80
C SER A 96 -10.64 -2.42 -0.75
N TYR A 97 -9.33 -2.39 -0.55
CA TYR A 97 -8.65 -1.50 0.38
C TYR A 97 -7.77 -0.49 -0.35
N PHE A 98 -7.54 0.64 0.32
CA PHE A 98 -6.52 1.62 -0.05
C PHE A 98 -5.77 2.13 1.18
N MET A 99 -4.57 2.64 0.98
CA MET A 99 -3.75 3.24 2.02
C MET A 99 -2.73 4.23 1.43
N TYR A 100 -2.13 5.02 2.31
CA TYR A 100 -1.07 5.96 1.95
C TYR A 100 0.17 5.71 2.80
N SER A 101 1.34 5.85 2.19
CA SER A 101 2.60 6.01 2.91
C SER A 101 3.27 7.32 2.50
N LYS A 102 3.72 8.12 3.48
CA LYS A 102 4.31 9.44 3.25
C LYS A 102 5.74 9.45 3.77
N LEU A 103 6.71 9.53 2.86
CA LEU A 103 8.14 9.66 3.18
C LEU A 103 8.54 11.14 3.26
N SER A 104 9.11 11.56 4.39
CA SER A 104 9.66 12.91 4.57
C SER A 104 11.14 12.96 4.18
N VAL A 105 11.49 13.84 3.26
CA VAL A 105 12.87 13.99 2.75
C VAL A 105 13.31 15.45 2.72
N GLU A 106 14.62 15.67 2.79
CA GLU A 106 15.19 17.00 2.60
C GLU A 106 14.93 17.49 1.17
N LYS A 107 14.47 18.74 1.01
CA LYS A 107 14.18 19.35 -0.29
C LYS A 107 15.40 19.32 -1.22
N ASN A 108 16.60 19.43 -0.67
CA ASN A 108 17.84 19.35 -1.45
C ASN A 108 18.00 17.99 -2.13
N ARG A 109 17.68 16.88 -1.44
CA ARG A 109 17.74 15.53 -2.05
C ARG A 109 16.74 15.39 -3.19
N TRP A 110 15.51 15.89 -3.00
CA TRP A 110 14.51 15.93 -4.08
C TRP A 110 15.00 16.76 -5.28
N ASN A 111 15.54 17.94 -5.03
CA ASN A 111 16.05 18.83 -6.08
C ASN A 111 17.26 18.30 -6.82
N GLN A 112 18.09 17.47 -6.17
CA GLN A 112 19.22 16.76 -6.77
C GLN A 112 18.80 15.57 -7.65
N GLY A 113 17.50 15.26 -7.75
CA GLY A 113 17.02 14.16 -8.57
C GLY A 113 17.25 12.78 -7.96
N VAL A 114 17.36 12.69 -6.63
CA VAL A 114 17.40 11.40 -5.93
C VAL A 114 16.17 10.58 -6.30
N ARG A 115 16.37 9.28 -6.57
CA ARG A 115 15.31 8.33 -6.88
C ARG A 115 14.74 7.76 -5.59
N PHE A 116 13.47 8.05 -5.34
CA PHE A 116 12.72 7.49 -4.22
C PHE A 116 11.82 6.38 -4.74
N ALA A 117 11.83 5.22 -4.10
CA ALA A 117 10.99 4.07 -4.48
C ALA A 117 10.11 3.65 -3.30
N CYS A 118 8.84 3.42 -3.60
CA CYS A 118 7.89 2.76 -2.71
C CYS A 118 7.89 1.27 -3.05
N GLU A 119 8.27 0.45 -2.08
CA GLU A 119 8.27 -1.01 -2.18
C GLU A 119 7.03 -1.55 -1.49
N VAL A 120 6.29 -2.39 -2.18
CA VAL A 120 5.00 -2.93 -1.72
C VAL A 120 5.05 -4.44 -1.76
N MET A 121 4.75 -5.06 -0.62
CA MET A 121 4.66 -6.51 -0.47
C MET A 121 3.22 -6.92 -0.18
N HIS A 122 2.66 -7.76 -1.04
CA HIS A 122 1.26 -8.19 -0.99
C HIS A 122 1.09 -9.57 -1.64
N GLU A 123 0.20 -10.41 -1.11
CA GLU A 123 0.03 -11.80 -1.60
C GLU A 123 -0.45 -11.91 -3.06
N ALA A 124 -1.13 -10.88 -3.58
CA ALA A 124 -1.66 -10.89 -4.94
C ALA A 124 -0.63 -10.44 -6.00
N LEU A 125 0.54 -9.92 -5.59
CA LEU A 125 1.60 -9.49 -6.51
C LEU A 125 2.42 -10.66 -7.03
N HIS A 126 2.95 -10.54 -8.24
CA HIS A 126 3.96 -11.48 -8.73
C HIS A 126 5.19 -11.48 -7.82
N ASN A 127 5.63 -12.66 -7.37
CA ASN A 127 6.66 -12.83 -6.32
C ASN A 127 6.37 -12.06 -5.02
N HIS A 128 5.10 -11.74 -4.76
CA HIS A 128 4.62 -10.98 -3.60
C HIS A 128 5.24 -9.59 -3.44
N TYR A 129 5.73 -8.98 -4.52
CA TYR A 129 6.50 -7.74 -4.45
C TYR A 129 6.34 -6.88 -5.71
N THR A 130 6.29 -5.57 -5.53
CA THR A 130 6.47 -4.58 -6.59
C THR A 130 7.13 -3.33 -6.05
N GLN A 131 7.73 -2.53 -6.93
CA GLN A 131 8.24 -1.22 -6.57
C GLN A 131 7.96 -0.19 -7.65
N ILE A 132 7.54 1.00 -7.22
CA ILE A 132 7.34 2.16 -8.09
C ILE A 132 8.23 3.27 -7.60
N SER A 133 8.91 3.94 -8.53
CA SER A 133 9.87 4.99 -8.18
C SER A 133 9.54 6.32 -8.83
N ILE A 134 9.90 7.39 -8.13
CA ILE A 134 9.83 8.75 -8.62
C ILE A 134 11.18 9.46 -8.46
N THR A 135 11.48 10.33 -9.41
CA THR A 135 12.52 11.33 -9.34
C THR A 135 11.90 12.67 -9.71
N LYS A 136 12.54 13.78 -9.32
CA LYS A 136 12.13 15.08 -9.84
C LYS A 136 12.21 15.06 -11.37
N SER A 137 11.08 15.29 -12.05
CA SER A 137 11.08 15.45 -13.50
C SER A 137 11.85 16.73 -13.85
N PRO A 138 12.72 16.71 -14.86
CA PRO A 138 13.23 17.93 -15.47
C PRO A 138 12.01 18.71 -15.97
N GLY A 139 11.82 19.93 -15.45
CA GLY A 139 10.71 20.78 -15.87
C GLY A 139 10.77 21.01 -17.38
N LYS A 140 9.60 20.93 -18.01
CA LYS A 140 9.36 21.56 -19.31
C LYS A 140 9.25 23.06 -19.12
#